data_AF-A0AAW5WJP1-F1
#
_entry.id   AF-A0AAW5WJP1-F1
#
_cell.length_a   1.000
_cell.length_b   1.000
_cell.length_c   1.000
_cell.angle_alpha   90.00
_cell.angle_beta   90.00
_cell.angle_gamma   90.00
#
_symmetry.space_group_name_H-M   'P 1'
#
loop_
_entity.id
_entity.type
_entity.pdbx_description
1 polymer ?
#
loop_
_entity_poly.entity_id
_entity_poly.type
_entity_poly.pdbx_seq_one_letter_code
_entity_poly.pdbx_strand_id
1 'polypeptide(L)'
;MICLFDRYDQASFDLLRSLKATGLDCPVVVVQDDGYLAPDVESPYSYFTGDLDTPEGRAIYFNLVPKPHLWEIRSSNVNGEILDMGKKRANIFYRQPTHERRVRAVEWLDTEGKVRAADIYNRKGRLFAQITYDQTQRPTHTRYFDQSNVVVIMENHLTGDIILTLEGKRHIFKSKQEFVVFYLQYRGYDTDRIIYNSLATPFLVAYALRPKNGRAEDVLFWQEPIGEALPGNMKAAMKLPHRNIRIAVQDRHAREEKGNSAGTYQRATR
;
A
#
# COMPACT_ATOMS: atom_id res chain seq x y z
N MET A 1 9.52 4.89 -17.15
CA MET A 1 10.04 4.14 -15.99
C MET A 1 9.21 4.51 -14.76
N ILE A 2 8.98 3.56 -13.85
CA ILE A 2 8.28 3.79 -12.57
C ILE A 2 8.97 3.06 -11.40
N CYS A 3 8.73 3.53 -10.18
CA CYS A 3 8.92 2.77 -8.95
C CYS A 3 7.59 2.16 -8.52
N LEU A 4 7.56 0.86 -8.26
CA LEU A 4 6.37 0.13 -7.81
C LEU A 4 6.68 -0.61 -6.51
N PHE A 5 6.20 -0.08 -5.39
CA PHE A 5 6.42 -0.65 -4.06
C PHE A 5 5.20 -1.39 -3.56
N ASP A 6 5.41 -2.46 -2.79
CA ASP A 6 4.27 -3.21 -2.22
C ASP A 6 3.61 -2.42 -1.09
N ARG A 7 4.42 -1.88 -0.18
CA ARG A 7 4.01 -1.06 0.98
C ARG A 7 4.86 0.20 1.06
N TYR A 8 4.42 1.15 1.87
CA TYR A 8 5.17 2.38 2.16
C TYR A 8 5.64 2.43 3.62
N ASP A 9 6.62 1.59 3.94
CA ASP A 9 7.27 1.54 5.24
C ASP A 9 8.62 2.29 5.24
N GLN A 10 9.33 2.22 6.37
CA GLN A 10 10.63 2.90 6.51
C GLN A 10 11.65 2.42 5.47
N ALA A 11 11.69 1.12 5.16
CA ALA A 11 12.62 0.56 4.17
C ALA A 11 12.32 1.07 2.75
N SER A 12 11.03 1.17 2.40
CA SER A 12 10.57 1.73 1.13
C SER A 12 10.85 3.23 1.04
N PHE A 13 10.68 3.96 2.14
CA PHE A 13 11.00 5.38 2.26
C PHE A 13 12.50 5.65 2.09
N ASP A 14 13.36 4.86 2.72
CA ASP A 14 14.82 5.01 2.65
C ASP A 14 15.34 4.67 1.24
N LEU A 15 14.77 3.64 0.60
CA LEU A 15 15.04 3.34 -0.80
C LEU A 15 14.64 4.52 -1.70
N LEU A 16 13.43 5.07 -1.53
CA LEU A 16 12.97 6.19 -2.33
C LEU A 16 13.89 7.41 -2.19
N ARG A 17 14.28 7.76 -0.96
CA ARG A 17 15.23 8.85 -0.71
C ARG A 17 16.57 8.62 -1.40
N SER A 18 17.08 7.39 -1.35
CA SER A 18 18.34 7.02 -2.01
C SER A 18 18.25 7.18 -3.52
N LEU A 19 17.16 6.69 -4.13
CA LEU A 19 16.92 6.83 -5.57
C LEU A 19 16.86 8.30 -5.99
N LYS A 20 16.13 9.13 -5.23
CA LYS A 20 16.05 10.58 -5.48
C LYS A 20 17.40 11.27 -5.35
N ALA A 21 18.21 10.91 -4.35
CA ALA A 21 19.55 11.46 -4.16
C ALA A 21 20.49 11.16 -5.34
N THR A 22 20.26 10.06 -6.06
CA THR A 22 21.00 9.73 -7.29
C THR A 22 20.49 10.45 -8.56
N GLY A 23 19.49 11.33 -8.42
CA GLY A 23 18.87 12.02 -9.56
C GLY A 23 17.85 11.18 -10.33
N LEU A 24 17.40 10.04 -9.77
CA LEU A 24 16.36 9.22 -10.38
C LEU A 24 14.99 9.78 -10.00
N ASP A 25 14.43 10.58 -10.90
CA ASP A 25 13.09 11.16 -10.76
C ASP A 25 12.10 10.37 -11.64
N CYS A 26 11.29 9.53 -11.01
CA CYS A 26 10.24 8.78 -11.69
C CYS A 26 9.00 8.65 -10.79
N PRO A 27 7.80 8.41 -11.38
CA PRO A 27 6.58 8.20 -10.61
C PRO A 27 6.73 7.03 -9.63
N VAL A 28 6.23 7.20 -8.41
CA VAL A 28 6.27 6.20 -7.35
C VAL A 28 4.85 5.75 -7.03
N VAL A 29 4.58 4.48 -7.29
CA VAL A 29 3.29 3.84 -7.06
C VAL A 29 3.44 2.84 -5.92
N VAL A 30 2.55 2.91 -4.94
CA VAL A 30 2.44 1.93 -3.85
C VAL A 30 1.18 1.10 -4.03
N VAL A 31 1.30 -0.22 -3.91
CA VAL A 31 0.17 -1.15 -4.07
C VAL A 31 -0.76 -1.14 -2.86
N GLN A 32 -0.21 -1.10 -1.64
CA GLN A 32 -0.96 -1.05 -0.39
C GLN A 32 -0.97 0.37 0.18
N ASP A 33 -2.12 1.03 0.09
CA ASP A 33 -2.31 2.38 0.61
C ASP A 33 -2.99 2.37 1.98
N ASP A 34 -2.34 2.99 2.97
CA ASP A 34 -2.86 3.13 4.33
C ASP A 34 -3.45 4.53 4.61
N GLY A 35 -3.54 5.39 3.59
CA GLY A 35 -4.03 6.76 3.65
C GLY A 35 -2.95 7.78 4.03
N TYR A 36 -1.71 7.38 4.30
CA TYR A 36 -0.64 8.27 4.78
C TYR A 36 0.61 8.30 3.90
N LEU A 37 0.44 8.06 2.60
CA LEU A 37 1.49 8.22 1.60
C LEU A 37 2.05 9.65 1.57
N ALA A 38 3.33 9.78 1.22
CA ALA A 38 3.94 11.09 1.03
C ALA A 38 3.36 11.80 -0.22
N PRO A 39 3.43 13.14 -0.32
CA PRO A 39 2.82 13.89 -1.42
C PRO A 39 3.31 13.49 -2.82
N ASP A 40 4.53 12.99 -2.91
CA ASP A 40 5.23 12.53 -4.10
C ASP A 40 5.04 11.03 -4.38
N VAL A 41 4.17 10.37 -3.63
CA VAL A 41 3.87 8.94 -3.73
C VAL A 41 2.37 8.75 -3.90
N GLU A 42 2.00 7.97 -4.90
CA GLU A 42 0.60 7.70 -5.24
C GLU A 42 0.28 6.21 -5.13
N SER A 43 -1.01 5.89 -5.22
CA SER A 43 -1.52 4.54 -5.31
C SER A 43 -2.71 4.50 -6.26
N PRO A 44 -3.09 3.30 -6.75
CA PRO A 44 -4.36 3.15 -7.47
C PRO A 44 -5.56 3.66 -6.66
N TYR A 45 -5.52 3.51 -5.33
CA TYR A 45 -6.59 3.92 -4.44
C TYR A 45 -6.68 5.44 -4.29
N SER A 46 -5.55 6.11 -4.00
CA SER A 46 -5.53 7.57 -3.88
C SER A 46 -5.84 8.25 -5.20
N TYR A 47 -5.47 7.64 -6.33
CA TYR A 47 -5.86 8.14 -7.65
C TYR A 47 -7.37 8.09 -7.88
N PHE A 48 -7.99 6.91 -7.84
CA PHE A 48 -9.41 6.77 -8.18
C PHE A 48 -10.36 7.36 -7.11
N THR A 49 -9.86 7.61 -5.90
CA THR A 49 -10.61 8.36 -4.88
C THR A 49 -10.46 9.89 -5.02
N GLY A 50 -9.67 10.36 -5.99
CA GLY A 50 -9.42 11.78 -6.24
C GLY A 50 -8.52 12.46 -5.22
N ASP A 51 -7.78 11.69 -4.41
CA ASP A 51 -6.86 12.23 -3.41
C ASP A 51 -5.60 12.85 -4.01
N LEU A 52 -5.27 12.58 -5.27
CA LEU A 52 -4.09 13.22 -5.89
C LEU A 52 -4.37 14.66 -6.30
N ASP A 53 -5.59 14.95 -6.77
CA ASP A 53 -5.95 16.26 -7.30
C ASP A 53 -6.46 17.23 -6.23
N THR A 54 -6.67 16.74 -5.01
CA THR A 54 -7.10 17.60 -3.90
C THR A 54 -5.92 18.31 -3.24
N PRO A 55 -6.11 19.57 -2.79
CA PRO A 55 -5.12 20.26 -1.98
C PRO A 55 -4.76 19.46 -0.72
N GLU A 56 -3.60 19.77 -0.17
CA GLU A 56 -3.20 19.21 1.11
C GLU A 56 -4.19 19.60 2.20
N GLY A 57 -4.59 18.59 2.98
CA GLY A 57 -5.47 18.76 4.12
C GLY A 57 -4.71 18.63 5.44
N ARG A 58 -5.46 18.56 6.53
CA ARG A 58 -4.90 18.30 7.86
C ARG A 58 -5.52 17.04 8.42
N ALA A 59 -4.67 16.05 8.73
CA ALA A 59 -5.07 14.86 9.45
C ALA A 59 -5.90 15.24 10.69
N ILE A 60 -7.03 14.54 10.89
CA ILE A 60 -7.92 14.81 12.00
C ILE A 60 -7.22 14.53 13.34
N TYR A 61 -7.40 15.46 14.27
CA TYR A 61 -6.97 15.29 15.65
C TYR A 61 -7.99 14.41 16.40
N PHE A 62 -7.56 13.70 17.44
CA PHE A 62 -8.39 12.68 18.10
C PHE A 62 -9.79 13.14 18.53
N ASN A 63 -9.95 14.40 18.94
CA ASN A 63 -11.22 14.94 19.41
C ASN A 63 -12.19 15.34 18.27
N LEU A 64 -11.70 15.37 17.03
CA LEU A 64 -12.47 15.69 15.82
C LEU A 64 -13.03 14.45 15.12
N VAL A 65 -12.78 13.25 15.67
CA VAL A 65 -13.37 12.01 15.14
C VAL A 65 -14.90 12.13 15.13
N PRO A 66 -15.55 11.94 13.96
CA PRO A 66 -17.00 11.89 13.86
C PRO A 66 -17.58 10.84 14.79
N LYS A 67 -18.59 11.23 15.58
CA LYS A 67 -19.27 10.35 16.53
C LYS A 67 -20.71 10.82 16.74
N PRO A 68 -21.60 9.93 17.21
CA PRO A 68 -22.94 10.32 17.64
C PRO A 68 -22.93 11.43 18.71
N HIS A 69 -24.02 12.18 18.77
CA HIS A 69 -24.18 13.26 19.74
C HIS A 69 -24.07 12.74 21.18
N LEU A 70 -23.50 13.54 22.07
CA LEU A 70 -23.23 13.24 23.50
C LEU A 70 -22.22 12.12 23.80
N TRP A 71 -21.69 11.42 22.78
CA TRP A 71 -20.65 10.43 23.02
C TRP A 71 -19.35 11.12 23.46
N GLU A 72 -18.64 10.50 24.39
CA GLU A 72 -17.40 11.01 24.97
C GLU A 72 -16.20 10.46 24.19
N ILE A 73 -15.15 11.27 24.01
CA ILE A 73 -13.84 10.77 23.55
C ILE A 73 -12.85 10.88 24.71
N ARG A 74 -12.25 9.75 25.09
CA ARG A 74 -11.11 9.71 26.02
C ARG A 74 -9.84 9.40 25.23
N SER A 75 -8.72 10.00 25.64
CA SER A 75 -7.46 9.88 24.91
C SER A 75 -6.25 9.89 25.84
N SER A 76 -5.24 9.12 25.46
CA SER A 76 -3.86 9.20 25.94
C SER A 76 -2.95 9.79 24.86
N ASN A 77 -1.63 9.72 25.05
CA ASN A 77 -0.60 10.00 24.03
C ASN A 77 -0.31 8.81 23.10
N VAL A 78 -0.96 7.67 23.31
CA VAL A 78 -0.76 6.43 22.52
C VAL A 78 -1.98 6.11 21.67
N ASN A 79 -3.17 6.24 22.24
CA ASN A 79 -4.45 5.90 21.61
C ASN A 79 -5.61 6.70 22.24
N GLY A 80 -6.82 6.45 21.74
CA GLY A 80 -8.06 6.96 22.33
C GLY A 80 -9.19 5.95 22.24
N GLU A 81 -10.34 6.34 22.76
CA GLU A 81 -11.56 5.56 22.75
C GLU A 81 -12.79 6.46 22.74
N ILE A 82 -13.88 5.94 22.18
CA ILE A 82 -15.18 6.61 22.16
C ILE A 82 -16.13 5.84 23.07
N LEU A 83 -16.84 6.56 23.94
CA LEU A 83 -17.77 6.00 24.92
C LEU A 83 -19.18 6.57 24.76
N ASP A 84 -20.14 5.71 25.03
CA ASP A 84 -21.58 6.01 25.13
C ASP A 84 -22.02 5.73 26.55
N MET A 85 -22.30 6.78 27.34
CA MET A 85 -22.65 6.66 28.76
C MET A 85 -21.65 5.80 29.56
N GLY A 86 -20.35 5.98 29.29
CA GLY A 86 -19.27 5.23 29.92
C GLY A 86 -19.02 3.82 29.36
N LYS A 87 -19.83 3.33 28.42
CA LYS A 87 -19.58 2.06 27.72
C LYS A 87 -18.75 2.30 26.48
N LYS A 88 -17.67 1.54 26.32
CA LYS A 88 -16.77 1.65 25.17
C LYS A 88 -17.46 1.23 23.87
N ARG A 89 -17.34 2.06 22.84
CA ARG A 89 -17.95 1.87 21.51
C ARG A 89 -16.95 1.89 20.36
N ALA A 90 -15.80 2.53 20.56
CA ALA A 90 -14.73 2.49 19.56
C ALA A 90 -13.33 2.61 20.17
N ASN A 91 -12.34 2.06 19.46
CA ASN A 91 -10.92 2.34 19.66
C ASN A 91 -10.46 3.37 18.64
N ILE A 92 -9.66 4.36 19.05
CA ILE A 92 -9.01 5.32 18.17
C ILE A 92 -7.52 5.02 18.15
N PHE A 93 -6.98 4.79 16.95
CA PHE A 93 -5.55 4.53 16.73
C PHE A 93 -4.88 5.74 16.09
N TYR A 94 -3.72 6.12 16.65
CA TYR A 94 -2.92 7.20 16.12
C TYR A 94 -1.90 6.73 15.09
N ARG A 95 -1.63 7.59 14.12
CA ARG A 95 -0.49 7.45 13.23
C ARG A 95 0.79 7.64 14.05
N GLN A 96 1.86 6.94 13.69
CA GLN A 96 3.18 7.23 14.24
C GLN A 96 3.70 8.58 13.72
N PRO A 97 4.31 9.41 14.58
CA PRO A 97 4.50 9.20 16.01
C PRO A 97 3.22 9.52 16.83
N THR A 98 2.83 8.64 17.75
CA THR A 98 1.48 8.71 18.39
C THR A 98 1.23 9.95 19.25
N HIS A 99 2.29 10.60 19.75
CA HIS A 99 2.16 11.80 20.59
C HIS A 99 1.54 12.98 19.83
N GLU A 100 1.58 12.97 18.50
CA GLU A 100 0.88 13.95 17.66
C GLU A 100 -0.64 13.73 17.62
N ARG A 101 -1.14 12.59 18.12
CA ARG A 101 -2.57 12.20 18.19
C ARG A 101 -3.37 12.43 16.90
N ARG A 102 -2.70 12.28 15.76
CA ARG A 102 -3.31 12.27 14.42
C ARG A 102 -3.96 10.91 14.20
N VAL A 103 -5.25 10.89 13.88
CA VAL A 103 -6.00 9.64 13.78
C VAL A 103 -5.69 8.93 12.47
N ARG A 104 -5.34 7.65 12.59
CA ARG A 104 -5.14 6.72 11.49
C ARG A 104 -6.38 5.86 11.27
N ALA A 105 -6.93 5.33 12.35
CA ALA A 105 -8.05 4.41 12.29
C ALA A 105 -8.97 4.54 13.50
N VAL A 106 -10.25 4.23 13.32
CA VAL A 106 -11.26 4.12 14.38
C VAL A 106 -11.96 2.79 14.23
N GLU A 107 -11.75 1.85 15.16
CA GLU A 107 -12.43 0.56 15.18
C GLU A 107 -13.72 0.66 16.00
N TRP A 108 -14.85 0.42 15.36
CA TRP A 108 -16.18 0.41 15.97
C TRP A 108 -16.52 -0.98 16.51
N LEU A 109 -16.99 -1.00 17.76
CA LEU A 109 -17.28 -2.20 18.53
C LEU A 109 -18.79 -2.46 18.62
N ASP A 110 -19.17 -3.73 18.60
CA ASP A 110 -20.51 -4.15 19.02
C ASP A 110 -20.67 -4.12 20.55
N THR A 111 -21.84 -4.54 21.03
CA THR A 111 -22.17 -4.59 22.47
C THR A 111 -21.34 -5.61 23.25
N GLU A 112 -20.71 -6.58 22.57
CA GLU A 112 -19.82 -7.58 23.17
C GLU A 112 -18.35 -7.13 23.15
N GLY A 113 -18.07 -5.93 22.60
CA GLY A 113 -16.71 -5.40 22.47
C GLY A 113 -15.95 -5.96 21.27
N LYS A 114 -16.61 -6.65 20.33
CA LYS A 114 -15.96 -7.16 19.10
C LYS A 114 -15.97 -6.10 18.01
N VAL A 115 -14.87 -6.01 17.26
CA VAL A 115 -14.74 -5.09 16.13
C VAL A 115 -15.68 -5.50 15.00
N ARG A 116 -16.45 -4.54 14.48
CA ARG A 116 -17.36 -4.73 13.33
C ARG A 116 -17.00 -3.91 12.12
N ALA A 117 -16.44 -2.73 12.34
CA ALA A 117 -15.94 -1.87 11.28
C ALA A 117 -14.69 -1.13 11.73
N ALA A 118 -13.83 -0.78 10.79
CA ALA A 118 -12.72 0.14 11.02
C ALA A 118 -12.74 1.25 9.98
N ASP A 119 -12.92 2.49 10.44
CA ASP A 119 -12.81 3.68 9.60
C ASP A 119 -11.34 4.08 9.51
N ILE A 120 -10.82 4.18 8.28
CA ILE A 120 -9.44 4.57 7.99
C ILE A 120 -9.43 6.01 7.51
N TYR A 121 -8.67 6.86 8.19
CA TYR A 121 -8.55 8.28 7.85
C TYR A 121 -7.22 8.53 7.14
N ASN A 122 -7.21 9.37 6.11
CA ASN A 122 -5.98 9.73 5.42
C ASN A 122 -5.30 10.97 6.03
N ARG A 123 -4.11 11.28 5.51
CA ARG A 123 -3.31 12.46 5.89
C ARG A 123 -4.02 13.80 5.67
N LYS A 124 -5.07 13.82 4.84
CA LYS A 124 -5.88 15.01 4.54
C LYS A 124 -7.07 15.18 5.49
N GLY A 125 -7.31 14.20 6.38
CA GLY A 125 -8.33 14.27 7.42
C GLY A 125 -9.71 13.78 6.99
N ARG A 126 -9.85 13.10 5.84
CA ARG A 126 -11.12 12.52 5.41
C ARG A 126 -11.17 11.01 5.68
N LEU A 127 -12.39 10.48 5.68
CA LEU A 127 -12.64 9.03 5.67
C LEU A 127 -12.19 8.47 4.31
N PHE A 128 -11.04 7.80 4.31
CA PHE A 128 -10.42 7.25 3.12
C PHE A 128 -11.01 5.88 2.75
N ALA A 129 -11.12 5.02 3.76
CA ALA A 129 -11.63 3.67 3.59
C ALA A 129 -12.39 3.20 4.84
N GLN A 130 -13.23 2.18 4.68
CA GLN A 130 -13.87 1.48 5.78
C GLN A 130 -13.74 -0.03 5.57
N ILE A 131 -13.22 -0.71 6.58
CA ILE A 131 -13.07 -2.16 6.62
C ILE A 131 -14.25 -2.75 7.40
N THR A 132 -14.88 -3.81 6.90
CA THR A 132 -15.95 -4.55 7.59
C THR A 132 -15.41 -5.90 8.09
N TYR A 133 -15.74 -6.30 9.32
CA TYR A 133 -15.29 -7.54 9.94
C TYR A 133 -16.43 -8.54 10.16
N ASP A 134 -16.13 -9.83 10.03
CA ASP A 134 -17.09 -10.90 10.33
C ASP A 134 -17.17 -11.21 11.84
N GLN A 135 -17.96 -12.22 12.21
CA GLN A 135 -18.10 -12.68 13.59
C GLN A 135 -16.82 -13.29 14.19
N THR A 136 -15.86 -13.68 13.34
CA THR A 136 -14.55 -14.23 13.73
C THR A 136 -13.44 -13.17 13.75
N GLN A 137 -13.79 -11.88 13.63
CA GLN A 137 -12.88 -10.74 13.55
C GLN A 137 -11.93 -10.78 12.35
N ARG A 138 -12.34 -11.41 11.25
CA ARG A 138 -11.60 -11.36 9.98
C ARG A 138 -12.16 -10.25 9.09
N PRO A 139 -11.29 -9.47 8.41
CA PRO A 139 -11.74 -8.47 7.44
C PRO A 139 -12.42 -9.18 6.27
N THR A 140 -13.59 -8.68 5.87
CA THR A 140 -14.40 -9.23 4.77
C THR A 140 -14.37 -8.36 3.53
N HIS A 141 -14.54 -7.04 3.72
CA HIS A 141 -14.53 -6.08 2.64
C HIS A 141 -13.85 -4.78 3.07
N THR A 142 -13.21 -4.10 2.13
CA THR A 142 -12.83 -2.68 2.27
C THR A 142 -13.56 -1.86 1.23
N ARG A 143 -14.16 -0.75 1.65
CA ARG A 143 -14.78 0.26 0.78
C ARG A 143 -13.90 1.50 0.79
N TYR A 144 -13.61 2.07 -0.37
CA TYR A 144 -12.87 3.33 -0.49
C TYR A 144 -13.79 4.42 -1.01
N PHE A 145 -13.68 5.59 -0.39
CA PHE A 145 -14.57 6.71 -0.64
C PHE A 145 -13.87 7.77 -1.48
N ASP A 146 -14.60 8.40 -2.39
CA ASP A 146 -14.15 9.60 -3.08
C ASP A 146 -14.27 10.86 -2.18
N GLN A 147 -14.02 12.03 -2.76
CA GLN A 147 -14.11 13.32 -2.07
C GLN A 147 -15.54 13.70 -1.65
N SER A 148 -16.56 13.06 -2.23
CA SER A 148 -17.98 13.27 -1.91
C SER A 148 -18.51 12.22 -0.91
N ASN A 149 -17.63 11.40 -0.33
CA ASN A 149 -17.96 10.26 0.51
C ASN A 149 -18.79 9.16 -0.20
N VAL A 150 -18.68 9.05 -1.52
CA VAL A 150 -19.30 7.99 -2.32
C VAL A 150 -18.30 6.84 -2.49
N VAL A 151 -18.77 5.60 -2.36
CA VAL A 151 -17.91 4.41 -2.54
C VAL A 151 -17.56 4.25 -4.02
N VAL A 152 -16.26 4.35 -4.33
CA VAL A 152 -15.74 4.19 -5.70
C VAL A 152 -14.95 2.89 -5.90
N ILE A 153 -14.35 2.35 -4.84
CA ILE A 153 -13.68 1.04 -4.89
C ILE A 153 -14.24 0.15 -3.77
N MET A 154 -14.47 -1.11 -4.09
CA MET A 154 -14.80 -2.16 -3.13
C MET A 154 -13.88 -3.36 -3.34
N GLU A 155 -13.18 -3.79 -2.30
CA GLU A 155 -12.31 -4.96 -2.29
C GLU A 155 -12.95 -6.04 -1.41
N ASN A 156 -13.11 -7.24 -1.94
CA ASN A 156 -13.58 -8.41 -1.21
C ASN A 156 -12.37 -9.25 -0.77
N HIS A 157 -12.13 -9.32 0.53
CA HIS A 157 -10.96 -10.03 1.10
C HIS A 157 -11.11 -11.55 1.10
N LEU A 158 -12.32 -12.08 0.90
CA LEU A 158 -12.55 -13.52 0.79
C LEU A 158 -12.25 -14.02 -0.63
N THR A 159 -12.69 -13.28 -1.66
CA THR A 159 -12.52 -13.69 -3.06
C THR A 159 -11.30 -13.06 -3.73
N GLY A 160 -10.80 -11.94 -3.21
CA GLY A 160 -9.76 -11.13 -3.84
C GLY A 160 -10.27 -10.23 -4.98
N ASP A 161 -11.58 -10.26 -5.27
CA ASP A 161 -12.18 -9.42 -6.30
C ASP A 161 -12.15 -7.93 -5.89
N ILE A 162 -11.87 -7.06 -6.86
CA ILE A 162 -11.92 -5.61 -6.71
C ILE A 162 -12.90 -5.03 -7.72
N ILE A 163 -13.81 -4.19 -7.24
CA ILE A 163 -14.81 -3.50 -8.06
C ILE A 163 -14.48 -2.01 -8.01
N LEU A 164 -14.18 -1.42 -9.18
CA LEU A 164 -14.01 0.01 -9.38
C LEU A 164 -15.23 0.57 -10.11
N THR A 165 -15.83 1.63 -9.58
CA THR A 165 -16.83 2.43 -10.27
C THR A 165 -16.18 3.70 -10.79
N LEU A 166 -16.04 3.81 -12.11
CA LEU A 166 -15.37 4.92 -12.78
C LEU A 166 -16.29 5.47 -13.87
N GLU A 167 -16.61 6.76 -13.82
CA GLU A 167 -17.48 7.43 -14.81
C GLU A 167 -18.82 6.70 -15.06
N GLY A 168 -19.41 6.14 -13.99
CA GLY A 168 -20.65 5.37 -14.05
C GLY A 168 -20.52 3.94 -14.58
N LYS A 169 -19.32 3.50 -14.97
CA LYS A 169 -19.04 2.12 -15.40
C LYS A 169 -18.40 1.32 -14.27
N ARG A 170 -18.79 0.05 -14.16
CA ARG A 170 -18.21 -0.90 -13.19
C ARG A 170 -17.14 -1.74 -13.87
N HIS A 171 -15.92 -1.66 -13.36
CA HIS A 171 -14.79 -2.52 -13.72
C HIS A 171 -14.59 -3.54 -12.61
N ILE A 172 -14.52 -4.83 -12.96
CA ILE A 172 -14.33 -5.93 -12.01
C ILE A 172 -12.99 -6.58 -12.31
N PHE A 173 -12.15 -6.67 -11.30
CA PHE A 173 -10.83 -7.30 -11.35
C PHE A 173 -10.82 -8.52 -10.45
N LYS A 174 -10.25 -9.64 -10.92
CA LYS A 174 -10.17 -10.89 -10.17
C LYS A 174 -9.03 -10.95 -9.18
N SER A 175 -8.13 -9.98 -9.24
CA SER A 175 -7.00 -9.87 -8.34
C SER A 175 -6.50 -8.45 -8.20
N LYS A 176 -5.76 -8.20 -7.13
CA LYS A 176 -4.99 -6.97 -6.92
C LYS A 176 -4.04 -6.66 -8.08
N GLN A 177 -3.43 -7.70 -8.65
CA GLN A 177 -2.54 -7.59 -9.80
C GLN A 177 -3.27 -6.98 -11.01
N GLU A 178 -4.43 -7.50 -11.39
CA GLU A 178 -5.21 -6.98 -12.52
C GLU A 178 -5.63 -5.53 -12.31
N PHE A 179 -6.05 -5.18 -11.09
CA PHE A 179 -6.42 -3.82 -10.73
C PHE A 179 -5.25 -2.83 -10.87
N VAL A 180 -4.06 -3.20 -10.38
CA VAL A 180 -2.86 -2.36 -10.49
C VAL A 180 -2.40 -2.25 -11.96
N VAL A 181 -2.44 -3.34 -12.73
CA VAL A 181 -2.12 -3.31 -14.17
C VAL A 181 -3.05 -2.35 -14.91
N PHE A 182 -4.36 -2.43 -14.66
CA PHE A 182 -5.34 -1.52 -15.24
C PHE A 182 -5.04 -0.07 -14.88
N TYR A 183 -4.76 0.22 -13.61
CA TYR A 183 -4.39 1.56 -13.15
C TYR A 183 -3.16 2.11 -13.89
N LEU A 184 -2.08 1.34 -13.96
CA LEU A 184 -0.83 1.78 -14.60
C LEU A 184 -1.04 2.08 -16.09
N GLN A 185 -1.84 1.27 -16.78
CA GLN A 185 -2.22 1.48 -18.17
C GLN A 185 -3.13 2.70 -18.34
N TYR A 186 -4.13 2.86 -17.46
CA TYR A 186 -5.07 3.99 -17.47
C TYR A 186 -4.35 5.32 -17.23
N ARG A 187 -3.35 5.36 -16.33
CA ARG A 187 -2.47 6.52 -16.11
C ARG A 187 -1.53 6.81 -17.28
N GLY A 188 -1.36 5.87 -18.20
CA GLY A 188 -0.43 6.01 -19.32
C GLY A 188 1.04 5.97 -18.90
N TYR A 189 1.37 5.35 -17.76
CA TYR A 189 2.75 5.31 -17.30
C TYR A 189 3.64 4.52 -18.24
N ASP A 190 4.87 4.99 -18.40
CA ASP A 190 5.91 4.23 -19.07
C ASP A 190 6.43 3.12 -18.15
N THR A 191 5.98 1.90 -18.42
CA THR A 191 6.35 0.70 -17.68
C THR A 191 7.52 -0.07 -18.33
N ASP A 192 8.23 0.48 -19.31
CA ASP A 192 9.37 -0.20 -19.98
C ASP A 192 10.55 -0.46 -19.03
N ARG A 193 10.55 0.16 -17.85
CA ARG A 193 11.43 -0.16 -16.74
C ARG A 193 10.69 0.03 -15.43
N ILE A 194 10.72 -0.99 -14.58
CA ILE A 194 10.11 -0.96 -13.25
C ILE A 194 11.19 -1.23 -12.20
N ILE A 195 11.23 -0.37 -11.19
CA ILE A 195 11.99 -0.59 -9.97
C ILE A 195 10.99 -1.04 -8.90
N TYR A 196 11.17 -2.21 -8.31
CA TYR A 196 10.28 -2.71 -7.27
C TYR A 196 11.06 -3.28 -6.10
N ASN A 197 10.44 -3.33 -4.92
CA ASN A 197 11.10 -3.72 -3.67
C ASN A 197 10.60 -5.05 -3.08
N SER A 198 9.70 -5.75 -3.77
CA SER A 198 9.10 -6.99 -3.28
C SER A 198 8.79 -7.97 -4.41
N LEU A 199 8.85 -9.27 -4.09
CA LEU A 199 8.42 -10.38 -4.95
C LEU A 199 6.93 -10.72 -4.79
N ALA A 200 6.16 -9.88 -4.08
CA ALA A 200 4.71 -9.98 -3.95
C ALA A 200 3.98 -9.37 -5.16
N THR A 201 2.93 -8.58 -4.93
CA THR A 201 2.10 -7.98 -5.99
C THR A 201 2.90 -7.16 -7.01
N PRO A 202 3.89 -6.32 -6.64
CA PRO A 202 4.68 -5.57 -7.63
C PRO A 202 5.35 -6.46 -8.69
N PHE A 203 5.88 -7.60 -8.26
CA PHE A 203 6.49 -8.57 -9.18
C PHE A 203 5.46 -9.19 -10.12
N LEU A 204 4.29 -9.57 -9.62
CA LEU A 204 3.20 -10.10 -10.45
C LEU A 204 2.70 -9.08 -11.46
N VAL A 205 2.62 -7.80 -11.07
CA VAL A 205 2.27 -6.69 -11.97
C VAL A 205 3.33 -6.54 -13.06
N ALA A 206 4.61 -6.50 -12.70
CA ALA A 206 5.71 -6.47 -13.66
C ALA A 206 5.64 -7.65 -14.64
N TYR A 207 5.36 -8.86 -14.14
CA TYR A 207 5.19 -10.06 -14.95
C TYR A 207 4.07 -9.94 -16.00
N ALA A 208 2.93 -9.34 -15.63
CA ALA A 208 1.80 -9.17 -16.54
C ALA A 208 2.00 -8.05 -17.58
N LEU A 209 2.90 -7.10 -17.32
CA LEU A 209 3.15 -5.96 -18.20
C LEU A 209 4.15 -6.30 -19.30
N ARG A 210 3.69 -6.32 -20.56
CA ARG A 210 4.56 -6.43 -21.73
C ARG A 210 5.27 -5.10 -22.02
N PRO A 211 6.61 -5.07 -22.09
CA PRO A 211 7.35 -3.87 -22.51
C PRO A 211 6.98 -3.47 -23.93
N LYS A 212 6.90 -2.16 -24.21
CA LYS A 212 6.54 -1.63 -25.54
C LYS A 212 7.56 -2.05 -26.60
N ASN A 213 8.84 -2.04 -26.23
CA ASN A 213 9.95 -2.39 -27.11
C ASN A 213 10.32 -3.90 -27.07
N GLY A 214 9.45 -4.75 -26.51
CA GLY A 214 9.65 -6.20 -26.44
C GLY A 214 10.68 -6.68 -25.41
N ARG A 215 11.49 -5.77 -24.85
CA ARG A 215 12.45 -6.01 -23.75
C ARG A 215 12.44 -4.86 -22.75
N ALA A 216 12.58 -5.20 -21.47
CA ALA A 216 12.77 -4.27 -20.36
C ALA A 216 13.91 -4.73 -19.44
N GLU A 217 14.54 -3.77 -18.77
CA GLU A 217 15.54 -4.02 -17.73
C GLU A 217 15.04 -3.51 -16.37
N ASP A 218 14.42 -4.39 -15.61
CA ASP A 218 13.88 -4.07 -14.30
C ASP A 218 14.93 -4.23 -13.20
N VAL A 219 14.65 -3.60 -12.06
CA VAL A 219 15.49 -3.71 -10.87
C VAL A 219 14.63 -4.11 -9.67
N LEU A 220 14.96 -5.25 -9.06
CA LEU A 220 14.43 -5.66 -7.77
C LEU A 220 15.40 -5.21 -6.67
N PHE A 221 14.97 -4.33 -5.79
CA PHE A 221 15.66 -4.05 -4.52
C PHE A 221 15.15 -5.03 -3.47
N TRP A 222 15.93 -6.07 -3.18
CA TRP A 222 15.58 -7.07 -2.20
C TRP A 222 15.96 -6.59 -0.79
N GLN A 223 14.95 -6.46 0.08
CA GLN A 223 15.08 -5.91 1.43
C GLN A 223 14.78 -6.94 2.54
N GLU A 224 14.25 -8.10 2.20
CA GLU A 224 13.94 -9.17 3.15
C GLU A 224 15.16 -10.06 3.43
N PRO A 225 15.24 -10.75 4.58
CA PRO A 225 16.28 -11.74 4.82
C PRO A 225 16.25 -12.85 3.76
N ILE A 226 17.43 -13.32 3.33
CA ILE A 226 17.54 -14.49 2.46
C ILE A 226 17.76 -15.69 3.38
N GLY A 227 16.88 -16.70 3.32
CA GLY A 227 17.10 -17.97 4.03
C GLY A 227 18.15 -18.84 3.33
N GLU A 228 18.22 -20.12 3.70
CA GLU A 228 19.20 -21.06 3.11
C GLU A 228 19.06 -21.24 1.59
N ALA A 229 17.88 -20.97 1.02
CA ALA A 229 17.61 -21.09 -0.41
C ALA A 229 16.90 -19.86 -0.98
N LEU A 230 17.17 -19.56 -2.25
CA LEU A 230 16.49 -18.49 -2.98
C LEU A 230 14.98 -18.75 -3.09
N PRO A 231 14.13 -17.74 -2.82
CA PRO A 231 12.68 -17.86 -2.97
C PRO A 231 12.25 -18.32 -4.36
N GLY A 232 11.20 -19.14 -4.44
CA GLY A 232 10.68 -19.67 -5.71
C GLY A 232 10.35 -18.57 -6.74
N ASN A 233 9.70 -17.49 -6.29
CA ASN A 233 9.39 -16.34 -7.14
C ASN A 233 10.65 -15.66 -7.69
N MET A 234 11.76 -15.68 -6.94
CA MET A 234 13.04 -15.13 -7.41
C MET A 234 13.62 -15.97 -8.54
N LYS A 235 13.51 -17.30 -8.45
CA LYS A 235 13.93 -18.20 -9.54
C LYS A 235 13.06 -18.03 -10.79
N ALA A 236 11.76 -17.79 -10.61
CA ALA A 236 10.85 -17.50 -11.72
C ALA A 236 11.17 -16.15 -12.38
N ALA A 237 11.45 -15.13 -11.58
CA ALA A 237 11.86 -13.79 -12.03
C ALA A 237 13.08 -13.85 -12.96
N MET A 238 14.07 -14.69 -12.66
CA MET A 238 15.27 -14.82 -13.48
C MET A 238 15.04 -15.49 -14.85
N LYS A 239 13.86 -16.09 -15.08
CA LYS A 239 13.52 -16.82 -16.30
C LYS A 239 12.56 -16.06 -17.23
N LEU A 240 12.29 -14.78 -16.95
CA LEU A 240 11.33 -14.01 -17.74
C LEU A 240 11.89 -13.70 -19.15
N PRO A 241 11.13 -14.01 -20.21
CA PRO A 241 11.63 -13.87 -21.58
C PRO A 241 11.74 -12.41 -22.05
N HIS A 242 10.90 -11.52 -21.52
CA HIS A 242 10.78 -10.13 -21.98
C HIS A 242 11.24 -9.09 -20.95
N ARG A 243 11.51 -9.50 -19.71
CA ARG A 243 11.87 -8.61 -18.61
C ARG A 243 13.11 -9.16 -17.91
N ASN A 244 14.27 -8.57 -18.18
CA ASN A 244 15.49 -8.95 -17.48
C ASN A 244 15.50 -8.27 -16.11
N ILE A 245 15.68 -9.03 -15.03
CA ILE A 245 15.59 -8.52 -13.66
C ILE A 245 16.98 -8.51 -13.02
N ARG A 246 17.48 -7.32 -12.73
CA ARG A 246 18.69 -7.15 -11.90
C ARG A 246 18.29 -7.08 -10.43
N ILE A 247 18.92 -7.89 -9.59
CA ILE A 247 18.60 -7.94 -8.16
C ILE A 247 19.69 -7.19 -7.38
N ALA A 248 19.32 -6.06 -6.80
CA ALA A 248 20.15 -5.31 -5.86
C ALA A 248 19.80 -5.74 -4.43
N VAL A 249 20.81 -6.13 -3.64
CA VAL A 249 20.66 -6.50 -2.22
C VAL A 249 21.28 -5.38 -1.39
N GLN A 250 20.50 -4.78 -0.49
CA GLN A 250 20.94 -3.63 0.32
C GLN A 250 21.72 -4.06 1.57
N ASP A 251 21.37 -5.22 2.15
CA ASP A 251 22.07 -5.77 3.32
C ASP A 251 23.36 -6.52 2.89
N ARG A 252 24.47 -6.20 3.55
CA ARG A 252 25.77 -6.82 3.33
C ARG A 252 25.79 -8.31 3.73
N HIS A 253 25.10 -8.70 4.80
CA HIS A 253 25.03 -10.09 5.25
C HIS A 253 24.25 -10.95 4.24
N ALA A 254 23.08 -10.47 3.81
CA ALA A 254 22.27 -11.17 2.79
C ALA A 254 23.01 -11.28 1.44
N ARG A 255 23.87 -10.31 1.10
CA ARG A 255 24.70 -10.35 -0.10
C ARG A 255 25.78 -11.44 -0.03
N GLU A 256 26.39 -11.66 1.13
CA GLU A 256 27.43 -12.68 1.35
C GLU A 256 26.83 -14.10 1.31
N GLU A 257 25.65 -14.32 1.89
CA GLU A 257 24.91 -15.58 1.80
C GLU A 257 24.52 -15.91 0.35
N LYS A 258 23.99 -14.93 -0.39
CA LYS A 258 23.68 -15.10 -1.82
C LYS A 258 24.91 -15.48 -2.65
N GLY A 259 26.08 -14.96 -2.29
CA GLY A 259 27.36 -15.30 -2.92
C GLY A 259 27.80 -16.76 -2.68
N ASN A 260 27.38 -17.37 -1.56
CA ASN A 260 27.64 -18.77 -1.25
C ASN A 260 26.59 -19.73 -1.85
N SER A 261 25.32 -19.33 -1.94
CA SER A 261 24.25 -20.15 -2.53
C SER A 261 24.25 -20.12 -4.07
N ALA A 262 24.74 -19.03 -4.67
CA ALA A 262 24.90 -18.88 -6.11
C ALA A 262 26.36 -19.14 -6.49
N GLY A 263 26.74 -20.41 -6.55
CA GLY A 263 28.02 -20.82 -7.11
C GLY A 263 28.25 -20.17 -8.47
N THR A 264 29.29 -19.34 -8.56
CA THR A 264 29.78 -18.59 -9.73
C THR A 264 28.73 -17.72 -10.42
N TYR A 265 28.80 -16.38 -10.34
CA TYR A 265 28.74 -15.48 -11.51
C TYR A 265 29.05 -14.02 -11.10
N GLN A 266 30.12 -13.52 -11.71
CA GLN A 266 30.71 -12.16 -11.79
C GLN A 266 30.43 -11.12 -10.69
N ARG A 267 31.49 -10.84 -9.93
CA ARG A 267 31.75 -9.55 -9.28
C ARG A 267 31.71 -8.42 -10.31
N ALA A 268 30.72 -7.54 -10.22
CA ALA A 268 30.86 -6.18 -10.72
C ALA A 268 31.34 -5.29 -9.56
N THR A 269 32.63 -5.00 -9.55
CA THR A 269 33.23 -3.92 -8.78
C THR A 269 33.33 -2.68 -9.67
N ARG A 270 32.90 -1.55 -9.08
CA ARG A 270 32.91 -0.16 -9.56
C ARG A 270 31.71 0.28 -10.38
#